data_AF-A0A937XUP9-F1
#
_entry.id   AF-A0A937XUP9-F1
#
_cell.length_a   1.000
_cell.length_b   1.000
_cell.length_c   1.000
_cell.angle_alpha   90.00
_cell.angle_beta   90.00
_cell.angle_gamma   90.00
#
_symmetry.space_group_name_H-M   'P 1'
#
loop_
_entity.id
_entity.type
_entity.pdbx_description
1 polymer ?
#
loop_
_entity_poly.entity_id
_entity_poly.type
_entity_poly.pdbx_seq_one_letter_code
_entity_poly.pdbx_strand_id
1 'polypeptide(L)' 'DIKRIYDPFFTTKSTGKGTGLGLAVTYGIIQEHGGRIFVDSAPGQGTHFRLKLPTRQTA' A
#
# COMPACT_ATOMS: atom_id res chain seq x y z
N ASP A 1 -7.12 -9.29 -6.70
CA ASP A 1 -5.93 -10.04 -6.25
C ASP A 1 -5.17 -9.20 -5.23
N ILE A 2 -5.62 -9.23 -3.97
CA ILE A 2 -5.18 -8.23 -2.97
C ILE A 2 -3.69 -8.37 -2.61
N LYS A 3 -3.12 -9.55 -2.86
CA LYS A 3 -1.71 -9.87 -2.59
C LYS A 3 -0.75 -9.11 -3.52
N ARG A 4 -1.21 -8.72 -4.71
CA ARG A 4 -0.38 -8.10 -5.76
C ARG A 4 -0.37 -6.58 -5.73
N ILE A 5 -1.17 -5.95 -4.87
CA ILE A 5 -1.35 -4.49 -4.86
C ILE A 5 -0.08 -3.72 -4.46
N TYR A 6 0.88 -4.41 -3.85
CA TYR A 6 2.19 -3.86 -3.47
C TYR A 6 3.30 -4.21 -4.46
N ASP A 7 3.01 -5.00 -5.50
CA ASP A 7 3.99 -5.33 -6.53
C ASP A 7 4.29 -4.06 -7.34
N PRO A 8 5.57 -3.72 -7.57
CA PRO A 8 5.93 -2.61 -8.45
C PRO A 8 5.27 -2.76 -9.82
N PHE A 9 4.76 -1.65 -10.35
CA PHE A 9 4.09 -1.56 -11.65
C PHE A 9 2.72 -2.26 -11.74
N PHE A 10 2.24 -2.92 -10.69
CA PHE A 10 0.88 -3.46 -10.68
C PHE A 10 -0.16 -2.34 -10.69
N THR A 11 -1.09 -2.42 -11.64
CA THR A 11 -2.22 -1.48 -11.75
C THR A 11 -3.39 -2.11 -12.47
N THR A 12 -4.60 -1.76 -12.05
CA THR A 12 -5.85 -2.08 -12.78
C THR A 12 -6.31 -0.94 -13.69
N LYS A 13 -5.63 0.22 -13.64
CA LYS A 13 -5.89 1.35 -14.53
C LYS A 13 -5.41 1.02 -15.94
N SER A 14 -6.05 1.61 -16.94
CA SER A 14 -5.63 1.51 -18.34
C SER A 14 -4.23 2.09 -18.57
N THR A 15 -3.60 1.65 -19.65
CA THR A 15 -2.26 2.08 -20.07
C THR A 15 -2.17 3.61 -20.13
N GLY A 16 -1.10 4.17 -19.57
CA GLY A 16 -0.86 5.61 -19.53
C GLY A 16 -1.64 6.38 -18.45
N LYS A 17 -2.51 5.74 -17.65
CA LYS A 17 -3.27 6.39 -16.56
C LYS A 17 -2.63 6.23 -15.17
N GLY A 18 -1.44 5.65 -15.12
CA GLY A 18 -0.65 5.50 -13.89
C GLY A 18 0.50 4.53 -14.08
N THR A 19 1.52 4.65 -13.23
CA THR A 19 2.73 3.82 -13.27
C THR A 19 2.62 2.55 -12.44
N GLY A 20 1.60 2.44 -11.57
CA GLY A 20 1.47 1.31 -10.64
C GLY A 20 2.49 1.32 -9.50
N LEU A 21 3.16 2.44 -9.23
CA LEU A 21 4.22 2.51 -8.20
C LEU A 21 3.75 2.98 -6.83
N GLY A 22 2.58 3.63 -6.73
CA GLY A 22 2.15 4.31 -5.51
C GLY A 22 2.15 3.42 -4.27
N LEU A 23 1.45 2.27 -4.34
CA LEU A 23 1.36 1.35 -3.20
C LEU A 23 2.68 0.64 -2.88
N ALA A 24 3.49 0.32 -3.89
CA ALA A 24 4.82 -0.25 -3.69
C ALA A 24 5.73 0.72 -2.92
N VAL A 25 5.73 2.00 -3.30
CA VAL A 25 6.49 3.06 -2.62
C VAL A 25 5.96 3.29 -1.20
N THR A 26 4.65 3.39 -1.01
CA THR A 26 4.05 3.52 0.32
C THR A 26 4.40 2.36 1.24
N TYR A 27 4.38 1.12 0.73
CA TYR A 27 4.77 -0.06 1.49
C TYR A 27 6.22 0.03 1.96
N GLY A 28 7.15 0.40 1.06
CA GLY A 28 8.56 0.60 1.39
C GLY A 28 8.77 1.65 2.48
N ILE A 29 8.17 2.84 2.32
CA ILE A 29 8.26 3.94 3.31
C ILE A 29 7.78 3.46 4.68
N ILE A 30 6.63 2.80 4.76
CA ILE A 30 6.07 2.34 6.04
C ILE A 30 7.01 1.32 6.70
N GLN A 31 7.57 0.38 5.95
CA GLN A 31 8.51 -0.62 6.48
C GLN A 31 9.81 0.02 6.97
N GLU A 32 10.36 0.99 6.23
CA GLU A 32 11.57 1.73 6.63
C GLU A 32 11.37 2.48 7.96
N HIS A 33 10.14 2.91 8.24
CA HIS A 33 9.77 3.55 9.51
C HIS A 33 9.35 2.54 10.60
N GLY A 34 9.61 1.24 10.42
CA GLY A 34 9.22 0.19 11.37
C GLY A 34 7.71 0.01 11.51
N GLY A 35 6.95 0.51 10.54
CA GLY A 35 5.50 0.49 10.52
C GLY A 35 4.92 -0.76 9.88
N ARG A 36 3.58 -0.81 9.88
CA ARG A 36 2.78 -1.85 9.21
C ARG A 36 1.59 -1.23 8.50
N ILE A 37 1.24 -1.79 7.34
CA ILE A 37 0.04 -1.46 6.59
C ILE A 37 -0.94 -2.64 6.64
N PHE A 38 -2.21 -2.33 6.81
CA PHE A 38 -3.33 -3.28 6.77
C PHE A 38 -4.31 -2.81 5.71
N VAL A 39 -4.91 -3.76 5.00
CA VAL A 39 -5.92 -3.49 3.98
C VAL A 39 -7.16 -4.32 4.24
N ASP A 40 -8.28 -3.65 4.38
CA ASP A 40 -9.61 -4.24 4.50
C ASP A 40 -10.42 -3.81 3.27
N SER A 41 -10.75 -4.74 2.38
CA SER A 41 -11.41 -4.45 1.10
C SER A 41 -12.42 -5.54 0.77
N ALA A 42 -13.63 -5.13 0.38
CA ALA A 42 -14.66 -6.02 -0.12
C ALA A 42 -15.39 -5.36 -1.30
N PRO A 43 -15.75 -6.12 -2.36
CA PRO A 43 -16.48 -5.57 -3.50
C PRO A 43 -17.76 -4.84 -3.07
N GLY A 44 -17.99 -3.64 -3.61
CA GLY A 44 -19.16 -2.81 -3.29
C GLY A 44 -19.11 -2.07 -1.95
N GLN A 45 -18.10 -2.30 -1.10
CA GLN A 45 -17.97 -1.69 0.23
C GLN A 45 -16.84 -0.64 0.33
N GLY A 46 -16.16 -0.39 -0.78
CA GLY A 46 -14.97 0.46 -0.80
C GLY A 46 -13.72 -0.28 -0.31
N THR A 47 -12.71 0.48 0.12
CA THR A 47 -11.44 -0.07 0.60
C THR A 47 -10.88 0.80 1.69
N HIS A 48 -10.43 0.18 2.77
CA HIS A 48 -9.85 0.85 3.93
C HIS A 48 -8.40 0.41 4.10
N PHE A 49 -7.49 1.39 4.12
CA PHE A 49 -6.09 1.19 4.45
C PHE A 49 -5.82 1.74 5.85
N ARG A 50 -5.23 0.94 6.73
CA ARG A 50 -4.81 1.35 8.07
C ARG A 50 -3.31 1.25 8.20
N LEU A 51 -2.69 2.30 8.71
CA LEU A 51 -1.25 2.37 8.92
C LEU A 51 -0.99 2.41 10.42
N LYS A 52 -0.04 1.60 10.89
CA LYS A 52 0.44 1.63 12.27
C LYS A 52 1.92 1.95 12.25
N LEU A 53 2.30 3.04 12.91
CA LEU A 53 3.69 3.48 13.04
C LEU A 53 4.08 3.47 14.52
N PRO A 54 5.36 3.20 14.85
CA PRO A 54 5.90 3.46 16.18
C PRO A 54 5.77 4.94 16.55
N THR A 55 5.45 5.24 17.81
CA THR A 55 5.40 6.64 18.30
C THR A 55 6.78 7.23 18.56
N ARG A 56 7.80 6.38 18.59
CA ARG A 56 9.22 6.73 18.67
C ARG A 56 10.01 5.79 17.78
N GLN A 57 10.96 6.36 17.05
CA GLN A 57 11.95 5.60 16.32
C GLN A 57 13.03 5.19 17.33
N THR A 58 13.19 3.89 17.58
CA THR A 58 14.37 3.40 18.29
C THR A 58 15.55 3.57 17.33
N ALA A 59 16.47 4.46 17.68
CA ALA A 59 17.76 4.63 17.00
C ALA A 59 18.60 3.35 17.12
#